data_AF-A0A416G9V0-F1
#
_entry.id   AF-A0A416G9V0-F1
#
_cell.length_a   1.000
_cell.length_b   1.000
_cell.length_c   1.000
_cell.angle_alpha   90.00
_cell.angle_beta   90.00
_cell.angle_gamma   90.00
#
_symmetry.space_group_name_H-M   'P 1'
#
loop_
_entity.id
_entity.type
_entity.pdbx_description
1 polymer ?
#
loop_
_entity_poly.entity_id
_entity_poly.type
_entity_poly.pdbx_seq_one_letter_code
_entity_poly.pdbx_strand_id
1 'polypeptide(L)'
;MNLLVNLAHRKGISLVPNAGLTLQALYEKVLAESTLIEKTVINQLLQKWSEQKRYEEEQRIPISDEENKKQQEKGANDVAAILRQGKRLDLLVQEVDFSAQEEILLASQKKAKSRKRIIYGSFIAAIILAFVIYNLPYFKEKRFYNKVVKEQSIYTCQDYCRQFPNGKHYEDVMFLEMNLSSNPVNLLMEYLKDFPEGKYSPVVNSRLDSLWDIEILKYEQRDKTKESPKAVKYMTAMLHYMKHNRINTILLDMNPNITLKDFDEYDENIKEFLYSWYRDEKLPLEGNLLSLKENFTEQDRGSLMQILADGVQKSFNNMFSKDLVSVVTSSYEAAENSPVLSFNYVVKNRSDEQVKSLPNIWTYVQDETPKAYILAIDVEFDAKFSIPGSDITYEYSEVGDPGNEITGIEDVKDGYRRMTTVCFAKFSDKMAENLGLEDVYFKEE
;
A
#
# COMPACT_ATOMS: atom_id res chain seq x y z
N MET A 1 55.04 29.90 -19.29
CA MET A 1 55.48 30.17 -20.68
C MET A 1 54.87 31.47 -21.23
N ASN A 2 53.55 31.56 -21.46
CA ASN A 2 52.92 32.76 -22.05
C ASN A 2 53.18 34.07 -21.30
N LEU A 3 53.26 34.03 -19.96
CA LEU A 3 53.62 35.20 -19.15
C LEU A 3 55.05 35.71 -19.45
N LEU A 4 56.03 34.78 -19.55
CA LEU A 4 57.43 35.12 -19.85
C LEU A 4 57.59 35.66 -21.28
N VAL A 5 56.86 35.10 -22.24
CA VAL A 5 56.83 35.58 -23.64
C VAL A 5 56.25 37.01 -23.71
N ASN A 6 55.17 37.28 -22.99
CA ASN A 6 54.59 38.62 -22.95
C ASN A 6 55.51 39.64 -22.27
N LEU A 7 56.22 39.26 -21.20
CA LEU A 7 57.20 40.11 -20.55
C LEU A 7 58.43 40.37 -21.45
N ALA A 8 58.90 39.35 -22.18
CA ALA A 8 59.98 39.50 -23.15
C ALA A 8 59.60 40.50 -24.27
N HIS A 9 58.39 40.39 -24.81
CA HIS A 9 57.89 41.34 -25.81
C HIS A 9 57.75 42.77 -25.26
N ARG A 10 57.24 42.94 -24.04
CA ARG A 10 57.11 44.27 -23.40
C ARG A 10 58.47 44.95 -23.16
N LYS A 11 59.51 44.17 -22.85
CA LYS A 11 60.86 44.69 -22.60
C LYS A 11 61.72 44.80 -23.87
N GLY A 12 61.16 44.50 -25.04
CA GLY A 12 61.89 44.58 -26.31
C GLY A 12 62.95 43.49 -26.51
N ILE A 13 62.88 42.41 -25.72
CA ILE A 13 63.82 41.30 -25.82
C ILE A 13 63.53 40.52 -27.11
N SER A 14 64.47 40.54 -28.05
CA SER A 14 64.32 39.88 -29.35
C SER A 14 64.29 38.35 -29.21
N LEU A 15 63.16 37.77 -29.60
CA LEU A 15 62.93 36.32 -29.65
C LEU A 15 63.19 35.86 -31.09
N VAL A 16 64.43 35.47 -31.40
CA VAL A 16 64.80 35.04 -32.75
C VAL A 16 64.09 33.70 -33.07
N PRO A 17 63.37 33.56 -34.20
CA PRO A 17 62.43 32.45 -34.40
C PRO A 17 63.04 31.06 -34.60
N ASN A 18 64.35 30.95 -34.88
CA ASN A 18 64.98 29.69 -35.34
C ASN A 18 66.14 29.16 -34.48
N ALA A 19 66.32 29.64 -33.25
CA ALA A 19 67.16 28.97 -32.27
C ALA A 19 66.25 28.36 -31.20
N GLY A 20 66.35 27.05 -30.96
CA GLY A 20 65.55 26.33 -29.96
C GLY A 20 65.62 27.01 -28.59
N LEU A 21 64.63 27.86 -28.32
CA LEU A 21 64.56 28.67 -27.11
C LEU A 21 64.01 27.77 -26.01
N THR A 22 64.90 27.22 -25.19
CA THR A 22 64.49 26.49 -23.99
C THR A 22 63.82 27.46 -23.01
N LEU A 23 62.81 27.00 -22.27
CA LEU A 23 62.10 27.80 -21.25
C LEU A 23 63.10 28.48 -20.29
N GLN A 24 64.22 27.79 -20.01
CA GLN A 24 65.28 28.26 -19.14
C GLN A 24 66.06 29.45 -19.73
N ALA A 25 66.41 29.40 -21.02
CA ALA A 25 67.08 30.52 -21.69
C ALA A 25 66.18 31.76 -21.83
N LEU A 26 64.87 31.56 -22.03
CA LEU A 26 63.89 32.65 -22.03
C LEU A 26 63.74 33.26 -20.64
N TYR A 27 63.68 32.43 -19.62
CA TYR A 27 63.56 32.84 -18.24
C TYR A 27 64.77 33.67 -17.79
N GLU A 28 66.00 33.24 -18.05
CA GLU A 28 67.21 33.97 -17.66
C GLU A 28 67.30 35.36 -18.31
N LYS A 29 66.93 35.47 -19.60
CA LYS A 29 66.91 36.76 -20.31
C LYS A 29 65.85 37.70 -19.75
N VAL A 30 64.64 37.20 -19.50
CA VAL A 30 63.55 38.01 -18.91
C VAL A 30 63.92 38.42 -17.48
N LEU A 31 64.54 37.53 -16.71
CA LEU A 31 64.97 37.82 -15.34
C LEU A 31 66.05 38.91 -15.32
N ALA A 32 67.04 38.87 -16.21
CA ALA A 32 68.13 39.86 -16.25
C ALA A 32 67.61 41.31 -16.36
N GLU A 33 66.59 41.53 -17.19
CA GLU A 33 65.98 42.85 -17.43
C GLU A 33 64.74 43.14 -16.57
N SER A 34 64.43 42.27 -15.61
CA SER A 34 63.31 42.44 -14.69
C SER A 34 63.71 43.25 -13.45
N THR A 35 62.78 44.09 -12.99
CA THR A 35 62.91 44.79 -11.70
C THR A 35 62.93 43.80 -10.54
N LEU A 36 63.40 44.22 -9.36
CA LEU A 36 63.48 43.35 -8.17
C LEU A 36 62.13 42.69 -7.84
N ILE A 37 61.04 43.44 -8.00
CA ILE A 37 59.67 42.98 -7.73
C ILE A 37 59.20 41.98 -8.79
N GLU A 38 59.46 42.25 -10.07
CA GLU A 38 59.15 41.31 -11.16
C GLU A 38 59.92 40.00 -10.97
N LYS A 39 61.20 40.06 -10.57
CA LYS A 39 62.00 38.88 -10.23
C LYS A 39 61.35 38.07 -9.10
N THR A 40 60.86 38.73 -8.05
CA THR A 40 60.15 38.04 -6.95
C THR A 40 58.90 37.31 -7.43
N VAL A 41 58.07 37.95 -8.26
CA VAL A 41 56.83 37.34 -8.76
C VAL A 41 57.13 36.17 -9.70
N ILE A 42 58.11 36.32 -10.59
CA ILE A 42 58.49 35.25 -11.52
C ILE A 42 59.06 34.05 -10.74
N ASN A 43 59.90 34.30 -9.71
CA ASN A 43 60.44 33.23 -8.85
C ASN A 43 59.35 32.49 -8.08
N GLN A 44 58.36 33.20 -7.52
CA GLN A 44 57.24 32.57 -6.80
C GLN A 44 56.39 31.70 -7.73
N LEU A 45 56.14 32.14 -8.97
CA LEU A 45 55.40 31.37 -9.96
C LEU A 45 56.18 30.12 -10.41
N LEU A 46 57.50 30.23 -10.56
CA LEU A 46 58.36 29.09 -10.89
C LEU A 46 58.42 28.07 -9.77
N GLN A 47 58.54 28.51 -8.52
CA GLN A 47 58.49 27.62 -7.37
C GLN A 47 57.16 26.86 -7.33
N LYS A 48 56.03 27.56 -7.50
CA LYS A 48 54.71 26.93 -7.52
C LYS A 48 54.52 25.96 -8.68
N TRP A 49 55.04 26.29 -9.85
CA TRP A 49 55.02 25.38 -11.00
C TRP A 49 55.86 24.12 -10.75
N SER A 50 57.03 24.27 -10.11
CA SER A 50 57.86 23.11 -9.75
C SER A 50 57.20 22.21 -8.69
N GLU A 51 56.51 22.81 -7.71
CA GLU A 51 55.71 22.07 -6.72
C GLU A 51 54.61 21.27 -7.43
N GLN A 52 53.85 21.93 -8.33
CA GLN A 52 52.78 21.27 -9.08
C GLN A 52 53.30 20.13 -9.98
N LYS A 53 54.43 20.32 -10.67
CA LYS A 53 55.02 19.28 -11.51
C LYS A 53 55.52 18.09 -10.68
N ARG A 54 56.05 18.34 -9.48
CA ARG A 54 56.46 17.29 -8.54
C ARG A 54 55.26 16.50 -8.02
N TYR A 55 54.14 17.18 -7.74
CA TYR A 55 52.88 16.54 -7.39
C TYR A 55 52.30 15.70 -8.54
N GLU A 56 52.34 16.18 -9.78
CA GLU A 56 51.91 15.42 -10.97
C GLU A 56 52.78 14.17 -11.20
N GLU A 57 54.06 14.21 -10.85
CA GLU A 57 54.97 13.05 -10.88
C GLU A 57 54.74 12.09 -9.70
N GLU A 58 54.42 12.60 -8.51
CA GLU A 58 54.06 11.82 -7.30
C GLU A 58 52.66 11.16 -7.39
N GLN A 59 51.75 11.66 -8.25
CA GLN A 59 50.38 11.13 -8.47
C GLN A 59 50.28 9.87 -9.37
N ARG A 60 51.39 9.15 -9.62
CA ARG A 60 51.34 7.76 -10.16
C ARG A 60 50.91 6.71 -9.11
N ILE A 61 50.18 7.12 -8.07
CA ILE A 61 49.55 6.27 -7.05
C ILE A 61 48.13 6.83 -6.84
N PRO A 62 47.06 6.00 -6.80
CA PRO A 62 45.69 6.47 -6.96
C PRO A 62 45.19 7.19 -5.69
N ILE A 63 44.88 8.47 -5.84
CA ILE A 63 44.15 9.29 -4.85
C ILE A 63 42.79 9.67 -5.47
N SER A 64 41.74 9.68 -4.64
CA SER A 64 40.34 9.92 -5.00
C SER A 64 40.09 11.23 -5.78
N ASP A 65 39.23 11.16 -6.81
CA ASP A 65 38.89 12.26 -7.73
C ASP A 65 38.37 13.53 -7.04
N GLU A 66 37.81 13.41 -5.84
CA GLU A 66 37.23 14.53 -5.08
C GLU A 66 38.31 15.42 -4.43
N GLU A 67 39.42 14.83 -3.97
CA GLU A 67 40.55 15.58 -3.41
C GLU A 67 41.37 16.26 -4.50
N ASN A 68 41.51 15.61 -5.66
CA ASN A 68 42.17 16.19 -6.83
C ASN A 68 41.46 17.44 -7.32
N LYS A 69 40.13 17.44 -7.34
CA LYS A 69 39.34 18.60 -7.76
C LYS A 69 39.48 19.78 -6.79
N LYS A 70 39.45 19.53 -5.47
CA LYS A 70 39.63 20.58 -4.45
C LYS A 70 41.03 21.20 -4.49
N GLN A 71 42.08 20.41 -4.75
CA GLN A 71 43.44 20.94 -4.82
C GLN A 71 43.72 21.69 -6.13
N GLN A 72 43.17 21.25 -7.27
CA GLN A 72 43.25 22.01 -8.52
C GLN A 72 42.55 23.37 -8.43
N GLU A 73 41.38 23.43 -7.79
CA GLU A 73 40.68 24.69 -7.55
C GLU A 73 41.47 25.62 -6.61
N LYS A 74 42.19 25.06 -5.62
CA LYS A 74 43.08 25.84 -4.74
C LYS A 74 44.27 26.43 -5.50
N GLY A 75 44.94 25.63 -6.33
CA GLY A 75 46.06 26.09 -7.16
C GLY A 75 45.64 27.17 -8.18
N ALA A 76 44.48 27.02 -8.80
CA ALA A 76 43.94 28.02 -9.73
C ALA A 76 43.62 29.36 -9.04
N ASN A 77 43.10 29.31 -7.81
CA ASN A 77 42.79 30.51 -7.03
C ASN A 77 44.05 31.24 -6.55
N ASP A 78 45.10 30.51 -6.17
CA ASP A 78 46.37 31.11 -5.75
C ASP A 78 47.11 31.78 -6.93
N VAL A 79 47.10 31.16 -8.12
CA VAL A 79 47.63 31.78 -9.35
C VAL A 79 46.83 33.04 -9.73
N ALA A 80 45.51 33.02 -9.57
CA ALA A 80 44.67 34.20 -9.80
C ALA A 80 44.97 35.33 -8.80
N ALA A 81 45.34 35.01 -7.56
CA ALA A 81 45.73 36.00 -6.54
C ALA A 81 47.09 36.66 -6.88
N ILE A 82 48.07 35.88 -7.32
CA ILE A 82 49.40 36.39 -7.74
C ILE A 82 49.28 37.28 -9.00
N LEU A 83 48.46 36.87 -9.98
CA LEU A 83 48.18 37.69 -11.16
C LEU A 83 47.44 38.99 -10.84
N ARG A 84 46.62 39.03 -9.78
CA ARG A 84 45.99 40.26 -9.28
C ARG A 84 46.99 41.20 -8.62
N GLN A 85 48.04 40.69 -7.96
CA GLN A 85 49.13 41.53 -7.44
C GLN A 85 49.91 42.18 -8.60
N GLY A 86 50.21 41.45 -9.68
CA GLY A 86 50.82 42.02 -10.88
C GLY A 86 49.95 43.05 -11.60
N LYS A 87 48.63 42.85 -11.66
CA LYS A 87 47.69 43.80 -12.29
C LYS A 87 47.52 45.10 -11.49
N ARG A 88 47.88 45.11 -10.20
CA ARG A 88 47.90 46.31 -9.35
C ARG A 88 49.14 47.18 -9.58
N LEU A 89 50.19 46.65 -10.23
CA LEU A 89 51.40 47.41 -10.60
C LEU A 89 51.23 48.25 -11.89
N ASP A 90 50.42 47.80 -12.85
CA ASP A 90 50.14 48.54 -14.10
C ASP A 90 49.37 49.88 -13.85
N LEU A 91 48.90 50.12 -12.62
CA LEU A 91 48.15 51.33 -12.22
C LEU A 91 48.99 52.41 -11.52
N LEU A 92 50.29 52.19 -11.29
CA LEU A 92 51.15 53.16 -10.57
C LEU A 92 52.11 53.96 -11.47
N VAL A 93 51.98 53.92 -12.81
CA VAL A 93 52.95 54.56 -13.73
C VAL A 93 52.32 55.50 -14.78
N GLN A 94 51.07 55.95 -14.63
CA GLN A 94 50.53 57.00 -15.50
C GLN A 94 49.85 58.12 -14.72
N GLU A 95 50.60 59.18 -14.44
CA GLU A 95 50.06 60.53 -14.23
C GLU A 95 49.59 61.08 -15.58
N VAL A 96 48.28 61.00 -15.85
CA VAL A 96 47.59 61.85 -16.83
C VAL A 96 46.16 62.11 -16.32
N ASP A 97 45.75 63.38 -16.37
CA ASP A 97 44.46 64.00 -15.96
C ASP A 97 43.28 63.07 -15.65
N PHE A 98 42.91 63.01 -14.37
CA PHE A 98 41.94 62.03 -13.81
C PHE A 98 40.47 62.47 -13.75
N SER A 99 40.08 63.70 -14.05
CA SER A 99 38.67 64.10 -13.77
C SER A 99 37.65 63.62 -14.82
N ALA A 100 38.00 63.60 -16.11
CA ALA A 100 37.07 63.25 -17.19
C ALA A 100 37.06 61.75 -17.54
N GLN A 101 38.20 61.05 -17.43
CA GLN A 101 38.27 59.60 -17.68
C GLN A 101 37.73 58.78 -16.51
N GLU A 102 37.84 59.25 -15.27
CA GLU A 102 37.29 58.56 -14.11
C GLU A 102 35.75 58.54 -14.14
N GLU A 103 35.10 59.63 -14.59
CA GLU A 103 33.64 59.63 -14.82
C GLU A 103 33.22 58.66 -15.92
N ILE A 104 33.95 58.58 -17.05
CA ILE A 104 33.65 57.65 -18.15
C ILE A 104 33.90 56.19 -17.73
N LEU A 105 34.94 55.94 -16.92
CA LEU A 105 35.30 54.62 -16.42
C LEU A 105 34.34 54.16 -15.30
N LEU A 106 33.92 55.05 -14.40
CA LEU A 106 32.89 54.80 -13.41
C LEU A 106 31.51 54.61 -14.06
N ALA A 107 31.18 55.38 -15.10
CA ALA A 107 29.93 55.22 -15.84
C ALA A 107 29.90 53.91 -16.65
N SER A 108 31.02 53.52 -17.27
CA SER A 108 31.14 52.24 -17.98
C SER A 108 31.18 51.05 -17.03
N GLN A 109 31.81 51.15 -15.86
CA GLN A 109 31.76 50.13 -14.80
C GLN A 109 30.37 50.00 -14.17
N LYS A 110 29.66 51.12 -13.93
CA LYS A 110 28.26 51.11 -13.46
C LYS A 110 27.35 50.46 -14.51
N LYS A 111 27.53 50.78 -15.80
CA LYS A 111 26.82 50.12 -16.92
C LYS A 111 27.16 48.63 -17.02
N ALA A 112 28.42 48.22 -16.85
CA ALA A 112 28.84 46.81 -16.87
C ALA A 112 28.33 46.01 -15.66
N LYS A 113 28.36 46.59 -14.46
CA LYS A 113 27.77 45.98 -13.25
C LYS A 113 26.23 45.89 -13.36
N SER A 114 25.58 46.90 -13.93
CA SER A 114 24.14 46.88 -14.21
C SER A 114 23.78 45.78 -15.23
N ARG A 115 24.50 45.67 -16.36
CA ARG A 115 24.32 44.58 -17.33
C ARG A 115 24.52 43.21 -16.71
N LYS A 116 25.55 43.02 -15.86
CA LYS A 116 25.74 41.77 -15.13
C LYS A 116 24.57 41.47 -14.20
N ARG A 117 24.05 42.45 -13.44
CA ARG A 117 22.86 42.27 -12.58
C ARG A 117 21.59 41.93 -13.38
N ILE A 118 21.40 42.52 -14.56
CA ILE A 118 20.28 42.19 -15.44
C ILE A 118 20.42 40.76 -15.97
N ILE A 119 21.63 40.35 -16.40
CA ILE A 119 21.89 38.98 -16.87
C ILE A 119 21.70 37.96 -15.73
N TYR A 120 22.30 38.18 -14.55
CA TYR A 120 22.11 37.28 -13.41
C TYR A 120 20.65 37.26 -12.93
N GLY A 121 19.98 38.41 -12.93
CA GLY A 121 18.56 38.53 -12.62
C GLY A 121 17.67 37.76 -13.59
N SER A 122 17.96 37.82 -14.90
CA SER A 122 17.22 37.07 -15.91
C SER A 122 17.46 35.56 -15.81
N PHE A 123 18.68 35.14 -15.47
CA PHE A 123 18.98 33.71 -15.23
C PHE A 123 18.25 33.18 -13.99
N ILE A 124 18.25 33.93 -12.89
CA ILE A 124 17.53 33.54 -11.66
C ILE A 124 16.02 33.49 -11.93
N ALA A 125 15.47 34.49 -12.63
CA ALA A 125 14.06 34.49 -13.02
C ALA A 125 13.71 33.30 -13.93
N ALA A 126 14.57 32.92 -14.86
CA ALA A 126 14.38 31.74 -15.71
C ALA A 126 14.40 30.43 -14.91
N ILE A 127 15.28 30.30 -13.91
CA ILE A 127 15.33 29.12 -13.02
C ILE A 127 14.05 29.04 -12.18
N ILE A 128 13.61 30.16 -11.61
CA ILE A 128 12.35 30.22 -10.83
C ILE A 128 11.17 29.87 -11.74
N LEU A 129 11.11 30.43 -12.95
CA LEU A 129 10.04 30.13 -13.91
C LEU A 129 10.04 28.65 -14.32
N ALA A 130 11.21 28.06 -14.57
CA ALA A 130 11.32 26.63 -14.85
C ALA A 130 10.85 25.77 -13.67
N PHE A 131 11.18 26.17 -12.43
CA PHE A 131 10.71 25.49 -11.23
C PHE A 131 9.18 25.61 -11.05
N VAL A 132 8.61 26.79 -11.33
CA VAL A 132 7.15 26.99 -11.30
C VAL A 132 6.46 26.13 -12.35
N ILE A 133 6.93 26.14 -13.60
CA ILE A 133 6.38 25.31 -14.69
C ILE A 133 6.48 23.82 -14.34
N TYR A 134 7.60 23.38 -13.79
CA TYR A 134 7.84 22.00 -13.40
C TYR A 134 6.87 21.50 -12.31
N ASN A 135 6.43 22.40 -11.42
CA ASN A 135 5.50 22.11 -10.33
C ASN A 135 4.03 22.37 -10.69
N LEU A 136 3.71 22.80 -11.91
CA LEU A 136 2.33 22.89 -12.34
C LEU A 136 1.65 21.51 -12.28
N PRO A 137 0.36 21.45 -11.90
CA PRO A 137 -0.37 20.18 -11.71
C PRO A 137 -0.25 19.23 -12.90
N TYR A 138 -0.38 19.76 -14.12
CA TYR A 138 -0.26 18.97 -15.36
C TYR A 138 1.10 18.29 -15.53
N PHE A 139 2.21 19.01 -15.29
CA PHE A 139 3.55 18.43 -15.43
C PHE A 139 3.89 17.47 -14.30
N LYS A 140 3.32 17.69 -13.10
CA LYS A 140 3.41 16.73 -12.00
C LYS A 140 2.70 15.43 -12.37
N GLU A 141 1.43 15.50 -12.77
CA GLU A 141 0.63 14.34 -13.19
C GLU A 141 1.31 13.56 -14.33
N LYS A 142 1.77 14.26 -15.39
CA LYS A 142 2.44 13.62 -16.54
C LYS A 142 3.71 12.87 -16.15
N ARG A 143 4.50 13.39 -15.20
CA ARG A 143 5.70 12.69 -14.69
C ARG A 143 5.33 11.42 -13.93
N PHE A 144 4.29 11.48 -13.11
CA PHE A 144 3.78 10.31 -12.40
C PHE A 144 3.20 9.27 -13.38
N TYR A 145 2.42 9.70 -14.37
CA TYR A 145 1.94 8.81 -15.43
C TYR A 145 3.08 8.12 -16.18
N ASN A 146 4.11 8.87 -16.59
CA ASN A 146 5.29 8.29 -17.22
C ASN A 146 6.02 7.27 -16.33
N LYS A 147 5.99 7.47 -15.00
CA LYS A 147 6.52 6.51 -14.02
C LYS A 147 5.68 5.23 -14.02
N VAL A 148 4.35 5.35 -13.98
CA VAL A 148 3.41 4.21 -14.06
C VAL A 148 3.64 3.39 -15.33
N VAL A 149 3.72 4.04 -16.50
CA VAL A 149 3.95 3.35 -17.78
C VAL A 149 5.31 2.64 -17.83
N LYS A 150 6.32 3.18 -17.14
CA LYS A 150 7.67 2.60 -17.09
C LYS A 150 7.78 1.43 -16.11
N GLU A 151 7.19 1.56 -14.92
CA GLU A 151 7.31 0.58 -13.83
C GLU A 151 6.27 -0.54 -13.94
N GLN A 152 5.08 -0.25 -14.47
CA GLN A 152 3.97 -1.21 -14.70
C GLN A 152 3.72 -2.12 -13.49
N SER A 153 3.60 -1.53 -12.31
CA SER A 153 3.26 -2.25 -11.09
C SER A 153 1.91 -1.81 -10.55
N ILE A 154 1.21 -2.71 -9.87
CA ILE A 154 -0.06 -2.42 -9.18
C ILE A 154 0.14 -1.26 -8.20
N TYR A 155 1.21 -1.30 -7.40
CA TYR A 155 1.55 -0.24 -6.44
C TYR A 155 1.63 1.15 -7.09
N THR A 156 2.29 1.25 -8.24
CA THR A 156 2.40 2.54 -8.94
C THR A 156 1.07 3.02 -9.52
N CYS A 157 0.20 2.11 -9.95
CA CYS A 157 -1.12 2.47 -10.47
C CYS A 157 -1.98 3.03 -9.34
N GLN A 158 -2.05 2.34 -8.20
CA GLN A 158 -2.80 2.76 -7.02
C GLN A 158 -2.31 4.11 -6.47
N ASP A 159 -0.99 4.31 -6.41
CA ASP A 159 -0.43 5.59 -5.97
C ASP A 159 -0.79 6.75 -6.92
N TYR A 160 -0.84 6.50 -8.23
CA TYR A 160 -1.30 7.47 -9.21
C TYR A 160 -2.79 7.79 -9.02
N CYS A 161 -3.66 6.78 -8.95
CA CYS A 161 -5.11 6.96 -8.81
C CYS A 161 -5.45 7.74 -7.52
N ARG A 162 -4.74 7.44 -6.42
CA ARG A 162 -4.89 8.17 -5.15
C ARG A 162 -4.44 9.64 -5.23
N GLN A 163 -3.33 9.92 -5.92
CA GLN A 163 -2.80 11.29 -6.00
C GLN A 163 -3.53 12.16 -7.04
N PHE A 164 -4.10 11.53 -8.07
CA PHE A 164 -4.74 12.22 -9.19
C PHE A 164 -6.10 11.57 -9.54
N PRO A 165 -7.10 11.61 -8.63
CA PRO A 165 -8.40 10.97 -8.85
C PRO A 165 -9.19 11.55 -10.04
N ASN A 166 -8.87 12.79 -10.43
CA ASN A 166 -9.41 13.46 -11.63
C ASN A 166 -8.32 13.72 -12.67
N GLY A 167 -7.25 12.91 -12.66
CA GLY A 167 -6.12 13.05 -13.56
C GLY A 167 -6.51 12.75 -15.01
N LYS A 168 -5.84 13.39 -15.97
CA LYS A 168 -6.12 13.17 -17.40
C LYS A 168 -5.91 11.71 -17.83
N HIS A 169 -5.00 10.99 -17.18
CA HIS A 169 -4.68 9.59 -17.52
C HIS A 169 -5.24 8.59 -16.51
N TYR A 170 -6.17 9.01 -15.64
CA TYR A 170 -6.76 8.14 -14.62
C TYR A 170 -7.38 6.88 -15.20
N GLU A 171 -8.20 7.03 -16.25
CA GLU A 171 -8.81 5.91 -16.96
C GLU A 171 -7.77 4.93 -17.54
N ASP A 172 -6.70 5.45 -18.16
CA ASP A 172 -5.61 4.63 -18.73
C ASP A 172 -4.86 3.86 -17.63
N VAL A 173 -4.67 4.46 -16.46
CA VAL A 173 -3.98 3.84 -15.32
C VAL A 173 -4.84 2.77 -14.66
N MET A 174 -6.15 3.01 -14.47
CA MET A 174 -7.08 1.97 -14.01
C MET A 174 -7.08 0.77 -14.97
N PHE A 175 -7.13 1.03 -16.28
CA PHE A 175 -7.06 -0.04 -17.28
C PHE A 175 -5.75 -0.84 -17.21
N LEU A 176 -4.62 -0.17 -16.99
CA LEU A 176 -3.35 -0.85 -16.76
C LEU A 176 -3.37 -1.70 -15.49
N GLU A 177 -3.90 -1.19 -14.37
CA GLU A 177 -4.00 -1.93 -13.11
C GLU A 177 -4.82 -3.22 -13.26
N MET A 178 -5.94 -3.14 -14.00
CA MET A 178 -6.76 -4.32 -14.33
C MET A 178 -5.99 -5.37 -15.14
N ASN A 179 -5.07 -4.96 -16.02
CA ASN A 179 -4.25 -5.89 -16.82
C ASN A 179 -3.11 -6.51 -16.01
N LEU A 180 -2.66 -5.83 -14.95
CA LEU A 180 -1.62 -6.33 -14.04
C LEU A 180 -2.19 -7.22 -12.94
N SER A 181 -3.47 -7.08 -12.61
CA SER A 181 -4.15 -7.83 -11.55
C SER A 181 -4.58 -9.23 -12.00
N SER A 182 -4.26 -10.24 -11.17
CA SER A 182 -4.62 -11.64 -11.44
C SER A 182 -6.12 -11.92 -11.31
N ASN A 183 -6.82 -11.25 -10.38
CA ASN A 183 -8.27 -11.28 -10.28
C ASN A 183 -8.85 -9.86 -10.18
N PRO A 184 -9.23 -9.24 -11.31
CA PRO A 184 -9.63 -7.84 -11.33
C PRO A 184 -11.14 -7.62 -11.20
N VAL A 185 -11.97 -8.59 -10.76
CA VAL A 185 -13.44 -8.44 -10.79
C VAL A 185 -13.90 -7.12 -10.17
N ASN A 186 -13.45 -6.79 -8.97
CA ASN A 186 -13.78 -5.52 -8.31
C ASN A 186 -13.31 -4.30 -9.13
N LEU A 187 -12.10 -4.34 -9.69
CA LEU A 187 -11.57 -3.26 -10.52
C LEU A 187 -12.34 -3.09 -11.83
N LEU A 188 -12.76 -4.19 -12.46
CA LEU A 188 -13.58 -4.17 -13.68
C LEU A 188 -14.94 -3.55 -13.40
N MET A 189 -15.56 -3.93 -12.27
CA MET A 189 -16.86 -3.40 -11.82
C MET A 189 -16.76 -1.91 -11.48
N GLU A 190 -15.73 -1.51 -10.73
CA GLU A 190 -15.46 -0.11 -10.41
C GLU A 190 -15.21 0.73 -11.67
N TYR A 191 -14.41 0.23 -12.61
CA TYR A 191 -14.19 0.91 -13.89
C TYR A 191 -15.49 1.13 -14.67
N LEU A 192 -16.37 0.13 -14.76
CA LEU A 192 -17.64 0.27 -15.50
C LEU A 192 -18.63 1.21 -14.81
N LYS A 193 -18.53 1.34 -13.48
CA LYS A 193 -19.31 2.31 -12.70
C LYS A 193 -18.82 3.74 -12.94
N ASP A 194 -17.50 3.95 -12.91
CA ASP A 194 -16.89 5.27 -13.07
C ASP A 194 -16.85 5.75 -14.53
N PHE A 195 -16.71 4.80 -15.47
CA PHE A 195 -16.59 5.03 -16.92
C PHE A 195 -17.59 4.16 -17.71
N PRO A 196 -18.91 4.39 -17.59
CA PRO A 196 -19.91 3.58 -18.30
C PRO A 196 -19.74 3.63 -19.82
N GLU A 197 -19.31 4.77 -20.36
CA GLU A 197 -19.00 4.99 -21.79
C GLU A 197 -17.50 5.27 -22.03
N GLY A 198 -16.64 4.77 -21.14
CA GLY A 198 -15.20 4.89 -21.24
C GLY A 198 -14.59 4.29 -22.51
N LYS A 199 -13.38 4.74 -22.82
CA LYS A 199 -12.56 4.29 -23.95
C LYS A 199 -12.37 2.77 -23.96
N TYR A 200 -12.23 2.15 -22.78
CA TYR A 200 -12.00 0.72 -22.64
C TYR A 200 -13.24 -0.07 -22.23
N SER A 201 -14.40 0.56 -22.06
CA SER A 201 -15.62 -0.09 -21.57
C SER A 201 -16.07 -1.31 -22.39
N PRO A 202 -15.96 -1.36 -23.73
CA PRO A 202 -16.27 -2.58 -24.49
C PRO A 202 -15.34 -3.76 -24.13
N VAL A 203 -14.05 -3.48 -23.94
CA VAL A 203 -13.05 -4.50 -23.58
C VAL A 203 -13.26 -4.97 -22.15
N VAL A 204 -13.52 -4.03 -21.23
CA VAL A 204 -13.79 -4.32 -19.82
C VAL A 204 -15.07 -5.13 -19.64
N ASN A 205 -16.16 -4.75 -20.34
CA ASN A 205 -17.40 -5.53 -20.35
C ASN A 205 -17.16 -6.97 -20.83
N SER A 206 -16.50 -7.13 -21.98
CA SER A 206 -16.21 -8.46 -22.54
C SER A 206 -15.36 -9.31 -21.59
N ARG A 207 -14.39 -8.70 -20.90
CA ARG A 207 -13.55 -9.40 -19.92
C ARG A 207 -14.36 -9.83 -18.69
N LEU A 208 -15.20 -8.95 -18.15
CA LEU A 208 -16.07 -9.26 -17.03
C LEU A 208 -17.08 -10.38 -17.38
N ASP A 209 -17.70 -10.30 -18.56
CA ASP A 209 -18.59 -11.35 -19.06
C ASP A 209 -17.90 -12.70 -19.16
N SER A 210 -16.68 -12.72 -19.71
CA SER A 210 -15.89 -13.94 -19.85
C SER A 210 -15.56 -14.56 -18.49
N LEU A 211 -15.24 -13.75 -17.47
CA LEU A 211 -15.00 -14.25 -16.11
C LEU A 211 -16.25 -14.90 -15.52
N TRP A 212 -17.40 -14.24 -15.63
CA TRP A 212 -18.67 -14.81 -15.18
C TRP A 212 -19.03 -16.09 -15.95
N ASP A 213 -18.83 -16.12 -17.26
CA ASP A 213 -19.11 -17.30 -18.09
C ASP A 213 -18.26 -18.50 -17.69
N ILE A 214 -16.96 -18.29 -17.43
CA ILE A 214 -16.06 -19.36 -16.97
C ILE A 214 -16.53 -19.93 -15.63
N GLU A 215 -16.89 -19.06 -14.68
CA GLU A 215 -17.27 -19.45 -13.31
C GLU A 215 -18.65 -20.11 -13.25
N ILE A 216 -19.62 -19.60 -14.01
CA ILE A 216 -20.93 -20.22 -14.20
C ILE A 216 -20.77 -21.59 -14.84
N LEU A 217 -19.97 -21.70 -15.90
CA LEU A 217 -19.74 -22.97 -16.57
C LEU A 217 -19.08 -24.00 -15.64
N LYS A 218 -18.07 -23.58 -14.86
CA LYS A 218 -17.43 -24.41 -13.82
C LYS A 218 -18.48 -24.94 -12.84
N TYR A 219 -19.34 -24.05 -12.34
CA TYR A 219 -20.42 -24.44 -11.43
C TYR A 219 -21.43 -25.38 -12.11
N GLU A 220 -21.85 -25.12 -13.34
CA GLU A 220 -22.86 -25.90 -14.05
C GLU A 220 -22.36 -27.30 -14.46
N GLN A 221 -21.06 -27.47 -14.72
CA GLN A 221 -20.48 -28.73 -15.16
C GLN A 221 -20.00 -29.66 -14.05
N ARG A 222 -19.78 -29.16 -12.83
CA ARG A 222 -19.33 -30.00 -11.70
C ARG A 222 -20.39 -31.02 -11.27
N ASP A 223 -19.96 -32.08 -10.59
CA ASP A 223 -20.85 -33.06 -9.98
C ASP A 223 -21.68 -32.42 -8.86
N LYS A 224 -23.01 -32.62 -8.92
CA LYS A 224 -24.01 -32.08 -7.99
C LYS A 224 -24.86 -33.18 -7.34
N THR A 225 -24.45 -34.44 -7.47
CA THR A 225 -25.24 -35.60 -7.02
C THR A 225 -25.53 -35.61 -5.52
N LYS A 226 -24.74 -34.91 -4.71
CA LYS A 226 -24.90 -34.79 -3.25
C LYS A 226 -25.73 -33.59 -2.81
N GLU A 227 -26.15 -32.73 -3.73
CA GLU A 227 -26.81 -31.46 -3.41
C GLU A 227 -28.32 -31.52 -3.62
N SER A 228 -29.03 -30.66 -2.89
CA SER A 228 -30.47 -30.48 -3.08
C SER A 228 -30.77 -29.86 -4.45
N PRO A 229 -31.72 -30.40 -5.24
CA PRO A 229 -32.16 -29.78 -6.49
C PRO A 229 -32.65 -28.32 -6.31
N LYS A 230 -33.19 -27.98 -5.13
CA LYS A 230 -33.60 -26.60 -4.81
C LYS A 230 -32.39 -25.69 -4.63
N ALA A 231 -31.35 -26.17 -3.96
CA ALA A 231 -30.12 -25.41 -3.74
C ALA A 231 -29.42 -25.14 -5.08
N VAL A 232 -29.28 -26.18 -5.93
CA VAL A 232 -28.73 -26.05 -7.28
C VAL A 232 -29.54 -25.05 -8.12
N LYS A 233 -30.87 -25.17 -8.12
CA LYS A 233 -31.75 -24.24 -8.86
C LYS A 233 -31.57 -22.80 -8.40
N TYR A 234 -31.49 -22.56 -7.09
CA TYR A 234 -31.26 -21.24 -6.52
C TYR A 234 -29.90 -20.68 -6.91
N MET A 235 -28.82 -21.44 -6.70
CA MET A 235 -27.46 -21.00 -6.99
C MET A 235 -27.27 -20.69 -8.47
N THR A 236 -27.75 -21.55 -9.37
CA THR A 236 -27.74 -21.27 -10.82
C THR A 236 -28.50 -19.97 -11.13
N ALA A 237 -29.71 -19.80 -10.61
CA ALA A 237 -30.48 -18.59 -10.84
C ALA A 237 -29.79 -17.34 -10.29
N MET A 238 -29.16 -17.44 -9.11
CA MET A 238 -28.43 -16.35 -8.48
C MET A 238 -27.21 -15.92 -9.31
N LEU A 239 -26.40 -16.87 -9.78
CA LEU A 239 -25.22 -16.57 -10.60
C LEU A 239 -25.60 -15.89 -11.92
N HIS A 240 -26.63 -16.40 -12.61
CA HIS A 240 -27.14 -15.78 -13.84
C HIS A 240 -27.73 -14.39 -13.57
N TYR A 241 -28.44 -14.22 -12.46
CA TYR A 241 -28.96 -12.93 -12.03
C TYR A 241 -27.84 -11.92 -11.75
N MET A 242 -26.82 -12.32 -11.01
CA MET A 242 -25.66 -11.50 -10.65
C MET A 242 -24.88 -11.07 -11.90
N LYS A 243 -24.64 -12.00 -12.84
CA LYS A 243 -24.03 -11.68 -14.14
C LYS A 243 -24.87 -10.66 -14.91
N HIS A 244 -26.17 -10.94 -15.07
CA HIS A 244 -27.07 -10.11 -15.88
C HIS A 244 -27.18 -8.68 -15.36
N ASN A 245 -27.25 -8.52 -14.04
CA ASN A 245 -27.44 -7.21 -13.40
C ASN A 245 -26.11 -6.52 -13.05
N ARG A 246 -24.95 -7.12 -13.38
CA ARG A 246 -23.63 -6.61 -12.97
C ARG A 246 -23.54 -6.39 -11.46
N ILE A 247 -23.88 -7.42 -10.71
CA ILE A 247 -23.82 -7.44 -9.25
C ILE A 247 -22.82 -8.49 -8.82
N ASN A 248 -21.90 -8.14 -7.93
CA ASN A 248 -20.95 -9.06 -7.32
C ASN A 248 -21.09 -9.14 -5.80
N THR A 249 -22.07 -8.44 -5.21
CA THR A 249 -22.27 -8.42 -3.76
C THR A 249 -23.52 -9.19 -3.36
N ILE A 250 -23.43 -9.88 -2.23
CA ILE A 250 -24.54 -10.55 -1.55
C ILE A 250 -24.70 -9.89 -0.19
N LEU A 251 -25.92 -9.46 0.13
CA LEU A 251 -26.23 -8.89 1.44
C LEU A 251 -26.53 -10.01 2.43
N LEU A 252 -25.75 -10.07 3.50
CA LEU A 252 -25.99 -10.87 4.68
C LEU A 252 -26.84 -10.07 5.66
N ASP A 253 -28.09 -10.48 5.85
CA ASP A 253 -28.99 -9.91 6.84
C ASP A 253 -29.14 -10.88 8.01
N MET A 254 -29.04 -10.40 9.24
CA MET A 254 -29.03 -11.25 10.43
C MET A 254 -30.00 -10.73 11.49
N ASN A 255 -30.90 -11.62 11.92
CA ASN A 255 -31.93 -11.32 12.90
C ASN A 255 -31.71 -12.22 14.14
N PRO A 256 -30.94 -11.74 15.13
CA PRO A 256 -30.67 -12.49 16.34
C PRO A 256 -31.89 -12.54 17.27
N ASN A 257 -32.12 -13.70 17.88
CA ASN A 257 -33.02 -13.88 19.00
C ASN A 257 -32.32 -14.69 20.10
N ILE A 258 -32.60 -14.37 21.36
CA ILE A 258 -32.00 -15.03 22.51
C ILE A 258 -33.09 -15.43 23.48
N THR A 259 -33.18 -16.74 23.72
CA THR A 259 -34.15 -17.37 24.61
C THR A 259 -33.40 -18.23 25.63
N LEU A 260 -32.60 -17.55 26.45
CA LEU A 260 -31.78 -18.18 27.48
C LEU A 260 -32.47 -18.11 28.84
N LYS A 261 -32.32 -19.18 29.62
CA LYS A 261 -32.78 -19.34 31.00
C LYS A 261 -31.57 -19.59 31.91
N ASP A 262 -31.57 -18.93 33.05
CA ASP A 262 -30.77 -19.36 34.19
C ASP A 262 -31.42 -20.56 34.87
N PHE A 263 -30.65 -21.24 35.71
CA PHE A 263 -31.09 -22.50 36.31
C PHE A 263 -32.29 -22.36 37.25
N ASP A 264 -32.38 -21.23 37.95
CA ASP A 264 -33.47 -20.90 38.87
C ASP A 264 -34.84 -20.79 38.17
N GLU A 265 -34.84 -20.47 36.87
CA GLU A 265 -36.02 -20.38 36.00
C GLU A 265 -36.55 -21.74 35.52
N TYR A 266 -35.88 -22.85 35.86
CA TYR A 266 -36.39 -24.20 35.57
C TYR A 266 -37.40 -24.66 36.63
N ASP A 267 -38.32 -25.54 36.23
CA ASP A 267 -39.35 -26.10 37.12
C ASP A 267 -38.73 -26.79 38.34
N GLU A 268 -39.40 -26.69 39.50
CA GLU A 268 -38.87 -27.20 40.77
C GLU A 268 -38.52 -28.70 40.72
N ASN A 269 -39.36 -29.50 40.07
CA ASN A 269 -39.13 -30.94 39.89
C ASN A 269 -37.82 -31.24 39.13
N ILE A 270 -37.46 -30.40 38.16
CA ILE A 270 -36.21 -30.54 37.38
C ILE A 270 -35.02 -30.19 38.27
N LYS A 271 -35.12 -29.10 39.03
CA LYS A 271 -34.06 -28.66 39.94
C LYS A 271 -33.82 -29.69 41.04
N GLU A 272 -34.87 -30.20 41.68
CA GLU A 272 -34.77 -31.27 42.68
C GLU A 272 -34.12 -32.54 42.14
N PHE A 273 -34.52 -32.96 40.93
CA PHE A 273 -33.91 -34.11 40.26
C PHE A 273 -32.41 -33.91 40.04
N LEU A 274 -32.00 -32.76 39.49
CA LEU A 274 -30.59 -32.47 39.21
C LEU A 274 -29.77 -32.29 40.49
N TYR A 275 -30.29 -31.63 41.53
CA TYR A 275 -29.62 -31.56 42.82
C TYR A 275 -29.42 -32.94 43.45
N SER A 276 -30.39 -33.85 43.30
CA SER A 276 -30.22 -35.23 43.76
C SER A 276 -29.19 -35.99 42.93
N TRP A 277 -29.13 -35.76 41.62
CA TRP A 277 -28.19 -36.44 40.72
C TRP A 277 -26.73 -36.06 40.99
N TYR A 278 -26.48 -34.77 41.23
CA TYR A 278 -25.13 -34.24 41.47
C TYR A 278 -24.75 -34.17 42.96
N ARG A 279 -25.52 -34.80 43.85
CA ARG A 279 -25.31 -34.71 45.32
C ARG A 279 -23.96 -35.28 45.76
N ASP A 280 -23.61 -36.44 45.20
CA ASP A 280 -22.44 -37.22 45.62
C ASP A 280 -21.22 -36.96 44.73
N GLU A 281 -21.33 -36.03 43.78
CA GLU A 281 -20.22 -35.58 42.95
C GLU A 281 -19.20 -34.78 43.78
N LYS A 282 -17.95 -34.73 43.30
CA LYS A 282 -16.87 -33.98 43.98
C LYS A 282 -17.17 -32.49 44.14
N LEU A 283 -18.01 -31.96 43.26
CA LEU A 283 -18.49 -30.59 43.27
C LEU A 283 -20.03 -30.67 43.31
N PRO A 284 -20.69 -30.25 44.40
CA PRO A 284 -22.15 -30.27 44.44
C PRO A 284 -22.71 -29.23 43.47
N LEU A 285 -23.84 -29.52 42.79
CA LEU A 285 -24.42 -28.58 41.84
C LEU A 285 -24.88 -27.27 42.50
N GLU A 286 -25.44 -27.38 43.71
CA GLU A 286 -25.90 -26.21 44.49
C GLU A 286 -24.72 -25.29 44.84
N GLY A 287 -24.84 -24.01 44.50
CA GLY A 287 -23.80 -23.00 44.73
C GLY A 287 -22.61 -23.05 43.76
N ASN A 288 -22.50 -24.06 42.89
CA ASN A 288 -21.41 -24.18 41.92
C ASN A 288 -21.85 -24.08 40.45
N LEU A 289 -23.16 -23.98 40.18
CA LEU A 289 -23.69 -23.66 38.85
C LEU A 289 -23.70 -22.14 38.65
N LEU A 290 -22.98 -21.66 37.63
CA LEU A 290 -22.88 -20.24 37.33
C LEU A 290 -24.08 -19.76 36.51
N SER A 291 -24.47 -18.50 36.71
CA SER A 291 -25.50 -17.86 35.87
C SER A 291 -25.01 -17.81 34.43
N LEU A 292 -25.86 -18.27 33.52
CA LEU A 292 -25.61 -18.19 32.09
C LEU A 292 -25.80 -16.75 31.62
N LYS A 293 -26.88 -16.08 32.05
CA LYS A 293 -27.19 -14.70 31.61
C LYS A 293 -26.15 -13.68 32.03
N GLU A 294 -25.48 -13.87 33.18
CA GLU A 294 -24.38 -13.00 33.60
C GLU A 294 -23.08 -13.22 32.80
N ASN A 295 -22.92 -14.41 32.21
CA ASN A 295 -21.72 -14.82 31.48
C ASN A 295 -21.87 -14.80 29.95
N PHE A 296 -23.08 -14.63 29.42
CA PHE A 296 -23.36 -14.48 27.99
C PHE A 296 -23.95 -13.09 27.69
N THR A 297 -23.11 -12.17 27.21
CA THR A 297 -23.43 -10.74 27.13
C THR A 297 -23.74 -10.26 25.71
N GLU A 298 -24.30 -9.05 25.55
CA GLU A 298 -24.59 -8.50 24.22
C GLU A 298 -23.34 -8.25 23.37
N GLN A 299 -22.17 -8.03 23.98
CA GLN A 299 -20.91 -7.85 23.26
C GLN A 299 -20.51 -9.10 22.46
N ASP A 300 -20.93 -10.28 22.90
CA ASP A 300 -20.64 -11.55 22.22
C ASP A 300 -21.38 -11.67 20.87
N ARG A 301 -22.39 -10.82 20.62
CA ARG A 301 -23.21 -10.83 19.39
C ARG A 301 -22.52 -10.18 18.19
N GLY A 302 -21.69 -9.16 18.42
CA GLY A 302 -21.03 -8.40 17.35
C GLY A 302 -20.03 -9.22 16.54
N SER A 303 -19.36 -10.18 17.18
CA SER A 303 -18.42 -11.11 16.54
C SER A 303 -19.10 -12.22 15.74
N LEU A 304 -20.34 -12.59 16.06
CA LEU A 304 -21.04 -13.70 15.40
C LEU A 304 -21.41 -13.38 13.96
N MET A 305 -21.81 -12.14 13.71
CA MET A 305 -22.10 -11.68 12.36
C MET A 305 -20.88 -11.76 11.46
N GLN A 306 -19.71 -11.39 11.99
CA GLN A 306 -18.46 -11.52 11.25
C GLN A 306 -18.08 -12.98 11.00
N ILE A 307 -18.23 -13.87 11.99
CA ILE A 307 -17.96 -15.31 11.83
C ILE A 307 -18.82 -15.90 10.71
N LEU A 308 -20.11 -15.56 10.65
CA LEU A 308 -20.99 -16.04 9.59
C LEU A 308 -20.61 -15.43 8.23
N ALA A 309 -20.37 -14.12 8.16
CA ALA A 309 -19.96 -13.45 6.94
C ALA A 309 -18.66 -14.03 6.38
N ASP A 310 -17.66 -14.24 7.22
CA ASP A 310 -16.38 -14.84 6.86
C ASP A 310 -16.56 -16.29 6.41
N GLY A 311 -17.42 -17.06 7.09
CA GLY A 311 -17.77 -18.43 6.73
C GLY A 311 -18.40 -18.51 5.33
N VAL A 312 -19.45 -17.73 5.08
CA VAL A 312 -20.11 -17.65 3.77
C VAL A 312 -19.14 -17.16 2.70
N GLN A 313 -18.37 -16.11 2.97
CA GLN A 313 -17.37 -15.57 2.04
C GLN A 313 -16.30 -16.60 1.68
N LYS A 314 -15.83 -17.37 2.67
CA LYS A 314 -14.89 -18.46 2.47
C LYS A 314 -15.49 -19.54 1.56
N SER A 315 -16.75 -19.91 1.76
CA SER A 315 -17.44 -20.88 0.90
C SER A 315 -17.54 -20.42 -0.56
N PHE A 316 -17.87 -19.15 -0.80
CA PHE A 316 -17.84 -18.59 -2.15
C PHE A 316 -16.43 -18.59 -2.75
N ASN A 317 -15.41 -18.22 -1.97
CA ASN A 317 -14.02 -18.21 -2.42
C ASN A 317 -13.40 -19.60 -2.62
N ASN A 318 -14.01 -20.65 -2.04
CA ASN A 318 -13.62 -22.03 -2.32
C ASN A 318 -14.19 -22.48 -3.67
N MET A 319 -15.45 -22.16 -3.97
CA MET A 319 -16.10 -22.59 -5.21
C MET A 319 -15.68 -21.74 -6.43
N PHE A 320 -15.54 -20.44 -6.24
CA PHE A 320 -15.30 -19.46 -7.30
C PHE A 320 -13.96 -18.75 -7.11
N SER A 321 -13.46 -18.09 -8.15
CA SER A 321 -12.30 -17.23 -7.99
C SER A 321 -12.53 -16.17 -6.90
N LYS A 322 -11.49 -15.96 -6.09
CA LYS A 322 -11.53 -15.09 -4.92
C LYS A 322 -12.05 -13.69 -5.29
N ASP A 323 -13.01 -13.16 -4.56
CA ASP A 323 -13.60 -11.83 -4.79
C ASP A 323 -14.49 -11.73 -6.06
N LEU A 324 -14.82 -12.84 -6.73
CA LEU A 324 -15.89 -12.86 -7.74
C LEU A 324 -17.23 -12.47 -7.10
N VAL A 325 -17.48 -12.99 -5.90
CA VAL A 325 -18.64 -12.71 -5.07
C VAL A 325 -18.15 -12.21 -3.71
N SER A 326 -18.66 -11.04 -3.30
CA SER A 326 -18.37 -10.41 -2.01
C SER A 326 -19.60 -10.47 -1.11
N VAL A 327 -19.44 -11.02 0.08
CA VAL A 327 -20.47 -11.06 1.12
C VAL A 327 -20.30 -9.83 1.99
N VAL A 328 -21.35 -9.03 2.09
CA VAL A 328 -21.35 -7.79 2.89
C VAL A 328 -22.47 -7.83 3.90
N THR A 329 -22.27 -7.19 5.06
CA THR A 329 -23.25 -7.19 6.16
C THR A 329 -23.99 -5.86 6.29
N SER A 330 -23.62 -4.89 5.47
CA SER A 330 -24.18 -3.53 5.46
C SER A 330 -24.91 -3.28 4.14
N SER A 331 -26.13 -2.79 4.22
CA SER A 331 -26.90 -2.35 3.05
C SER A 331 -26.27 -1.18 2.31
N TYR A 332 -25.38 -0.41 2.95
CA TYR A 332 -24.62 0.66 2.32
C TYR A 332 -23.46 0.14 1.45
N GLU A 333 -22.99 -1.08 1.71
CA GLU A 333 -21.91 -1.73 0.96
C GLU A 333 -22.46 -2.63 -0.15
N ALA A 334 -23.69 -3.13 0.01
CA ALA A 334 -24.37 -3.93 -1.00
C ALA A 334 -24.71 -3.10 -2.24
N ALA A 335 -24.64 -3.73 -3.41
CA ALA A 335 -25.15 -3.13 -4.62
C ALA A 335 -26.68 -3.06 -4.56
N GLU A 336 -27.26 -2.10 -5.28
CA GLU A 336 -28.71 -2.06 -5.42
C GLU A 336 -29.20 -3.38 -6.03
N ASN A 337 -30.21 -4.00 -5.41
CA ASN A 337 -30.75 -5.30 -5.80
C ASN A 337 -29.78 -6.49 -5.64
N SER A 338 -28.81 -6.42 -4.73
CA SER A 338 -28.05 -7.60 -4.33
C SER A 338 -28.94 -8.75 -3.85
N PRO A 339 -28.63 -10.02 -4.19
CA PRO A 339 -29.20 -11.18 -3.50
C PRO A 339 -29.08 -11.06 -1.99
N VAL A 340 -30.12 -11.50 -1.28
CA VAL A 340 -30.20 -11.38 0.19
C VAL A 340 -30.19 -12.76 0.82
N LEU A 341 -29.30 -12.93 1.78
CA LEU A 341 -29.17 -14.08 2.65
C LEU A 341 -29.59 -13.66 4.06
N SER A 342 -30.84 -13.93 4.41
CA SER A 342 -31.40 -13.64 5.73
C SER A 342 -31.19 -14.82 6.66
N PHE A 343 -30.51 -14.60 7.77
CA PHE A 343 -30.30 -15.58 8.83
C PHE A 343 -31.04 -15.15 10.09
N ASN A 344 -32.13 -15.83 10.39
CA ASN A 344 -32.72 -15.76 11.72
C ASN A 344 -32.04 -16.82 12.59
N TYR A 345 -31.63 -16.46 13.79
CA TYR A 345 -31.07 -17.45 14.70
C TYR A 345 -31.55 -17.26 16.14
N VAL A 346 -31.70 -18.37 16.85
CA VAL A 346 -32.15 -18.40 18.24
C VAL A 346 -31.08 -19.07 19.09
N VAL A 347 -30.44 -18.30 19.97
CA VAL A 347 -29.56 -18.88 21.00
C VAL A 347 -30.44 -19.31 22.17
N LYS A 348 -30.37 -20.59 22.53
CA LYS A 348 -31.20 -21.18 23.58
C LYS A 348 -30.40 -22.15 24.44
N ASN A 349 -30.94 -22.52 25.61
CA ASN A 349 -30.34 -23.58 26.41
C ASN A 349 -30.39 -24.90 25.65
N ARG A 350 -29.28 -25.61 25.65
CA ARG A 350 -29.22 -26.99 25.18
C ARG A 350 -30.00 -27.89 26.13
N SER A 351 -30.81 -28.76 25.57
CA SER A 351 -31.52 -29.80 26.32
C SER A 351 -30.76 -31.12 26.26
N ASP A 352 -30.99 -31.99 27.24
CA ASP A 352 -30.52 -33.36 27.19
C ASP A 352 -31.10 -34.11 25.98
N GLU A 353 -30.30 -34.99 25.38
CA GLU A 353 -30.67 -35.73 24.17
C GLU A 353 -31.82 -36.71 24.42
N GLN A 354 -31.91 -37.27 25.63
CA GLN A 354 -32.92 -38.26 26.01
C GLN A 354 -34.15 -37.60 26.63
N VAL A 355 -33.97 -36.48 27.33
CA VAL A 355 -35.05 -35.78 28.04
C VAL A 355 -35.04 -34.29 27.71
N LYS A 356 -35.85 -33.87 26.74
CA LYS A 356 -35.92 -32.48 26.24
C LYS A 356 -36.21 -31.40 27.29
N SER A 357 -36.77 -31.76 28.45
CA SER A 357 -37.02 -30.80 29.53
C SER A 357 -35.80 -30.58 30.43
N LEU A 358 -34.83 -31.51 30.43
CA LEU A 358 -33.64 -31.39 31.26
C LEU A 358 -32.60 -30.50 30.56
N PRO A 359 -32.04 -29.49 31.27
CA PRO A 359 -30.91 -28.76 30.75
C PRO A 359 -29.68 -29.66 30.64
N ASN A 360 -28.88 -29.44 29.61
CA ASN A 360 -27.56 -30.05 29.50
C ASN A 360 -26.56 -29.23 30.32
N ILE A 361 -25.94 -29.85 31.33
CA ILE A 361 -25.00 -29.21 32.25
C ILE A 361 -23.58 -29.67 31.93
N TRP A 362 -22.68 -28.71 31.72
CA TRP A 362 -21.27 -28.96 31.47
C TRP A 362 -20.43 -28.62 32.70
N THR A 363 -19.29 -29.30 32.81
CA THR A 363 -18.33 -29.05 33.89
C THR A 363 -17.20 -28.17 33.38
N TYR A 364 -17.00 -27.01 34.00
CA TYR A 364 -15.81 -26.20 33.80
C TYR A 364 -14.64 -26.78 34.60
N VAL A 365 -13.60 -27.20 33.89
CA VAL A 365 -12.40 -27.82 34.46
C VAL A 365 -11.20 -26.92 34.24
N GLN A 366 -10.43 -26.67 35.30
CA GLN A 366 -9.16 -25.96 35.26
C GLN A 366 -8.11 -26.77 36.01
N ASP A 367 -6.95 -27.01 35.37
CA ASP A 367 -5.87 -27.86 35.91
C ASP A 367 -6.38 -29.21 36.42
N GLU A 368 -7.16 -29.90 35.57
CA GLU A 368 -7.82 -31.20 35.86
C GLU A 368 -8.80 -31.19 37.06
N THR A 369 -9.10 -30.00 37.61
CA THR A 369 -9.98 -29.84 38.76
C THR A 369 -11.30 -29.20 38.35
N PRO A 370 -12.47 -29.83 38.63
CA PRO A 370 -13.77 -29.20 38.45
C PRO A 370 -13.87 -27.91 39.28
N LYS A 371 -14.23 -26.80 38.64
CA LYS A 371 -14.37 -25.49 39.28
C LYS A 371 -15.82 -25.04 39.40
N ALA A 372 -16.62 -25.31 38.39
CA ALA A 372 -18.00 -24.89 38.32
C ALA A 372 -18.79 -25.75 37.32
N TYR A 373 -20.10 -25.62 37.38
CA TYR A 373 -21.01 -26.08 36.34
C TYR A 373 -21.51 -24.89 35.53
N ILE A 374 -21.80 -25.15 34.26
CA ILE A 374 -22.40 -24.17 33.34
C ILE A 374 -23.51 -24.84 32.53
N LEU A 375 -24.54 -24.09 32.16
CA LEU A 375 -25.56 -24.58 31.24
C LEU A 375 -25.04 -24.50 29.82
N ALA A 376 -25.19 -25.56 29.02
CA ALA A 376 -24.82 -25.55 27.62
C ALA A 376 -25.86 -24.80 26.76
N ILE A 377 -25.45 -24.35 25.59
CA ILE A 377 -26.29 -23.62 24.63
C ILE A 377 -26.30 -24.34 23.28
N ASP A 378 -27.41 -24.21 22.57
CA ASP A 378 -27.52 -24.51 21.14
C ASP A 378 -27.89 -23.22 20.39
N VAL A 379 -27.63 -23.20 19.09
CA VAL A 379 -28.11 -22.14 18.20
C VAL A 379 -28.98 -22.76 17.11
N GLU A 380 -30.25 -22.39 17.07
CA GLU A 380 -31.12 -22.74 15.93
C GLU A 380 -30.95 -21.70 14.84
N PHE A 381 -30.73 -22.15 13.61
CA PHE A 381 -30.59 -21.29 12.44
C PHE A 381 -31.72 -21.55 11.46
N ASP A 382 -32.31 -20.48 10.97
CA ASP A 382 -33.27 -20.46 9.86
C ASP A 382 -32.76 -19.48 8.81
N ALA A 383 -32.22 -20.02 7.73
CA ALA A 383 -31.68 -19.26 6.61
C ALA A 383 -32.66 -19.19 5.45
N LYS A 384 -32.80 -17.99 4.88
CA LYS A 384 -33.58 -17.75 3.68
C LYS A 384 -32.74 -16.98 2.67
N PHE A 385 -32.67 -17.54 1.47
CA PHE A 385 -31.93 -17.01 0.34
C PHE A 385 -32.92 -16.52 -0.70
N SER A 386 -32.71 -15.29 -1.18
CA SER A 386 -33.64 -14.64 -2.11
C SER A 386 -32.91 -13.82 -3.16
N ILE A 387 -33.48 -13.83 -4.37
CA ILE A 387 -33.02 -13.03 -5.51
C ILE A 387 -34.07 -11.94 -5.76
N PRO A 388 -33.70 -10.65 -5.76
CA PRO A 388 -34.67 -9.58 -5.98
C PRO A 388 -35.39 -9.70 -7.32
N GLY A 389 -36.72 -9.55 -7.29
CA GLY A 389 -37.57 -9.67 -8.48
C GLY A 389 -37.80 -11.11 -8.98
N SER A 390 -37.42 -12.12 -8.20
CA SER A 390 -37.60 -13.54 -8.53
C SER A 390 -38.38 -14.26 -7.43
N ASP A 391 -39.23 -15.22 -7.83
CA ASP A 391 -39.91 -16.14 -6.90
C ASP A 391 -39.00 -17.32 -6.47
N ILE A 392 -37.76 -17.37 -6.97
CA ILE A 392 -36.81 -18.43 -6.61
C ILE A 392 -36.19 -18.10 -5.26
N THR A 393 -36.58 -18.88 -4.25
CA THR A 393 -35.99 -18.86 -2.93
C THR A 393 -35.42 -20.22 -2.55
N TYR A 394 -34.47 -20.21 -1.63
CA TYR A 394 -33.97 -21.40 -0.96
C TYR A 394 -34.03 -21.17 0.55
N GLU A 395 -34.44 -22.20 1.29
CA GLU A 395 -34.58 -22.15 2.74
C GLU A 395 -33.83 -23.34 3.34
N TYR A 396 -33.11 -23.09 4.42
CA TYR A 396 -32.27 -24.07 5.10
C TYR A 396 -32.32 -23.83 6.60
N SER A 397 -32.65 -24.85 7.36
CA SER A 397 -32.72 -24.79 8.82
C SER A 397 -31.85 -25.87 9.42
N GLU A 398 -31.14 -25.54 10.50
CA GLU A 398 -30.19 -26.43 11.15
C GLU A 398 -30.01 -26.01 12.61
N VAL A 399 -29.74 -26.98 13.49
CA VAL A 399 -29.36 -26.69 14.88
C VAL A 399 -27.84 -26.84 15.00
N GLY A 400 -27.17 -25.75 15.30
CA GLY A 400 -25.75 -25.73 15.64
C GLY A 400 -25.53 -26.22 17.07
N ASP A 401 -24.73 -27.27 17.17
CA ASP A 401 -24.32 -27.92 18.41
C ASP A 401 -22.85 -27.58 18.72
N PRO A 402 -22.52 -27.04 19.92
CA PRO A 402 -21.14 -26.71 20.26
C PRO A 402 -20.21 -27.92 20.37
N GLY A 403 -20.74 -29.14 20.52
CA GLY A 403 -20.00 -30.40 20.66
C GLY A 403 -19.12 -30.46 21.89
N ASN A 404 -18.29 -31.50 22.03
CA ASN A 404 -17.42 -31.70 23.21
C ASN A 404 -15.98 -31.22 22.99
N GLU A 405 -15.70 -30.57 21.86
CA GLU A 405 -14.37 -30.13 21.42
C GLU A 405 -13.85 -28.85 22.11
N ILE A 406 -14.66 -28.22 22.95
CA ILE A 406 -14.33 -26.93 23.56
C ILE A 406 -13.34 -27.14 24.71
N THR A 407 -12.10 -26.69 24.50
CA THR A 407 -10.99 -26.83 25.45
C THR A 407 -10.15 -25.55 25.50
N GLY A 408 -9.33 -25.40 26.55
CA GLY A 408 -8.38 -24.28 26.67
C GLY A 408 -9.04 -22.90 26.77
N ILE A 409 -10.15 -22.81 27.52
CA ILE A 409 -10.88 -21.56 27.75
C ILE A 409 -10.22 -20.74 28.87
N GLU A 410 -10.19 -19.42 28.71
CA GLU A 410 -9.61 -18.49 29.71
C GLU A 410 -10.51 -18.34 30.93
N ASP A 411 -11.81 -18.17 30.68
CA ASP A 411 -12.87 -18.07 31.67
C ASP A 411 -14.20 -18.58 31.10
N VAL A 412 -15.27 -18.49 31.88
CA VAL A 412 -16.61 -18.98 31.51
C VAL A 412 -17.21 -18.17 30.36
N LYS A 413 -16.89 -16.87 30.25
CA LYS A 413 -17.34 -16.02 29.14
C LYS A 413 -16.68 -16.46 27.83
N ASP A 414 -15.38 -16.73 27.85
CA ASP A 414 -14.67 -17.34 26.72
C ASP A 414 -15.29 -18.71 26.36
N GLY A 415 -15.66 -19.50 27.35
CA GLY A 415 -16.42 -20.75 27.15
C GLY A 415 -17.67 -20.57 26.30
N TYR A 416 -18.56 -19.66 26.69
CA TYR A 416 -19.78 -19.37 25.94
C TYR A 416 -19.53 -18.76 24.56
N ARG A 417 -18.53 -17.88 24.45
CA ARG A 417 -18.10 -17.32 23.16
C ARG A 417 -17.66 -18.43 22.20
N ARG A 418 -16.87 -19.40 22.68
CA ARG A 418 -16.44 -20.56 21.88
C ARG A 418 -17.58 -21.50 21.52
N MET A 419 -18.50 -21.78 22.44
CA MET A 419 -19.71 -22.56 22.14
C MET A 419 -20.46 -21.97 20.96
N THR A 420 -20.72 -20.67 21.01
CA THR A 420 -21.46 -19.98 19.96
C THR A 420 -20.65 -19.96 18.66
N THR A 421 -19.36 -19.67 18.72
CA THR A 421 -18.47 -19.68 17.54
C THR A 421 -18.47 -21.04 16.83
N VAL A 422 -18.39 -22.14 17.59
CA VAL A 422 -18.43 -23.49 17.03
C VAL A 422 -19.79 -23.78 16.38
N CYS A 423 -20.91 -23.39 17.00
CA CYS A 423 -22.24 -23.55 16.42
C CYS A 423 -22.36 -22.85 15.07
N PHE A 424 -21.89 -21.59 14.98
CA PHE A 424 -21.90 -20.81 13.75
C PHE A 424 -20.98 -21.38 12.67
N ALA A 425 -19.78 -21.83 13.04
CA ALA A 425 -18.85 -22.45 12.10
C ALA A 425 -19.44 -23.73 11.50
N LYS A 426 -19.94 -24.65 12.34
CA LYS A 426 -20.60 -25.89 11.88
C LYS A 426 -21.81 -25.61 11.00
N PHE A 427 -22.61 -24.61 11.36
CA PHE A 427 -23.74 -24.19 10.53
C PHE A 427 -23.28 -23.71 9.14
N SER A 428 -22.27 -22.82 9.11
CA SER A 428 -21.71 -22.30 7.86
C SER A 428 -21.16 -23.42 6.97
N ASP A 429 -20.42 -24.37 7.55
CA ASP A 429 -19.85 -25.50 6.81
C ASP A 429 -20.96 -26.40 6.23
N LYS A 430 -21.94 -26.82 7.03
CA LYS A 430 -23.06 -27.64 6.55
C LYS A 430 -23.93 -26.93 5.50
N MET A 431 -24.15 -25.64 5.68
CA MET A 431 -24.88 -24.83 4.70
C MET A 431 -24.12 -24.76 3.38
N ALA A 432 -22.80 -24.57 3.43
CA ALA A 432 -21.95 -24.56 2.25
C ALA A 432 -21.96 -25.91 1.52
N GLU A 433 -21.88 -27.02 2.26
CA GLU A 433 -22.05 -28.37 1.71
C GLU A 433 -23.41 -28.52 1.00
N ASN A 434 -24.50 -28.10 1.64
CA ASN A 434 -25.85 -28.19 1.06
C ASN A 434 -26.04 -27.30 -0.18
N LEU A 435 -25.38 -26.15 -0.23
CA LEU A 435 -25.38 -25.24 -1.40
C LEU A 435 -24.44 -25.69 -2.51
N GLY A 436 -23.61 -26.71 -2.27
CA GLY A 436 -22.58 -27.13 -3.20
C GLY A 436 -21.50 -26.08 -3.37
N LEU A 437 -21.08 -25.46 -2.27
CA LEU A 437 -19.98 -24.50 -2.21
C LEU A 437 -18.69 -25.12 -1.68
N GLU A 438 -18.67 -26.45 -1.48
CA GLU A 438 -17.44 -27.19 -1.21
C GLU A 438 -16.75 -27.61 -2.51
N ASP A 439 -15.41 -27.54 -2.47
CA ASP A 439 -14.55 -27.78 -3.62
C ASP A 439 -14.43 -29.30 -3.88
N VAL A 440 -15.43 -29.88 -4.54
CA VAL A 440 -15.35 -31.27 -5.02
C VAL A 440 -14.66 -31.24 -6.38
N TYR A 441 -13.32 -31.15 -6.38
CA TYR A 441 -12.56 -31.40 -7.60
C TYR A 441 -12.71 -32.86 -8.04
N PHE A 442 -12.77 -33.02 -9.37
CA PHE A 442 -12.62 -34.28 -10.07
C PHE A 442 -11.54 -35.15 -9.41
N LYS A 443 -11.88 -36.41 -9.09
CA LYS A 443 -10.85 -37.44 -8.99
C LYS A 443 -10.18 -37.49 -10.37
N GLU A 444 -8.93 -37.05 -10.45
CA GLU A 444 -8.07 -37.40 -11.57
C GLU A 444 -8.03 -38.94 -11.67
N GLU A 445 -8.52 -39.48 -12.78
CA GLU A 445 -8.20 -40.84 -13.23
C GLU A 445 -6.81 -40.88 -13.89
#